data_AF-A0A4U1EGM2-F1
#
_entry.id   AF-A0A4U1EGM2-F1
#
_cell.length_a   1.000
_cell.length_b   1.000
_cell.length_c   1.000
_cell.angle_alpha   90.00
_cell.angle_beta   90.00
_cell.angle_gamma   90.00
#
_symmetry.space_group_name_H-M   'P 1'
#
loop_
_entity.id
_entity.type
_entity.pdbx_description
1 polymer ?
#
loop_
_entity_poly.entity_id
_entity_poly.type
_entity_poly.pdbx_seq_one_letter_code
_entity_poly.pdbx_strand_id
1 'polypeptide(L)'
;MAVQVVQAVQAVHLESDAFLVCLNHALSTEKEEVMGLCIGEVDAVRIVHIHSVIILRRSDKRKDRVEISPEQLLAELTGRPMRVVGWYHSHPHITVWPSHVDVRTQAMYQMMDQG
;
A
#
# COMPACT_ATOMS: atom_id res chain seq x y z
N MET A 1 -5.66 3.44 -32.94
CA MET A 1 -5.36 3.76 -31.52
C MET A 1 -5.84 2.56 -30.72
N ALA A 2 -4.93 1.72 -30.22
CA ALA A 2 -5.32 0.56 -29.43
C ALA A 2 -5.83 1.07 -28.08
N VAL A 3 -7.10 0.79 -27.75
CA VAL A 3 -7.62 0.97 -26.40
C VAL A 3 -6.91 -0.08 -25.56
N GLN A 4 -5.94 0.35 -24.76
CA GLN A 4 -5.28 -0.53 -23.81
C GLN A 4 -6.32 -0.92 -22.75
N VAL A 5 -6.81 -2.15 -22.83
CA VAL A 5 -7.75 -2.70 -21.85
C VAL A 5 -7.01 -2.75 -20.53
N VAL A 6 -7.37 -1.85 -19.60
CA VAL A 6 -6.86 -1.86 -18.23
C VAL A 6 -7.38 -3.15 -17.58
N GLN A 7 -6.50 -4.12 -17.33
CA GLN A 7 -6.89 -5.36 -16.66
C GLN A 7 -6.96 -5.11 -15.16
N ALA A 8 -8.17 -5.22 -14.59
CA ALA A 8 -8.39 -5.01 -13.18
C ALA A 8 -7.79 -6.14 -12.32
N VAL A 9 -7.32 -5.77 -11.13
CA VAL A 9 -6.97 -6.71 -10.04
C VAL A 9 -8.18 -7.58 -9.71
N GLN A 10 -7.97 -8.89 -9.59
CA GLN A 10 -9.04 -9.87 -9.33
C GLN A 10 -9.22 -10.17 -7.84
N ALA A 11 -8.11 -10.19 -7.10
CA ALA A 11 -8.11 -10.44 -5.67
C ALA A 11 -6.90 -9.79 -4.98
N VAL A 12 -7.01 -9.61 -3.68
CA VAL A 12 -5.92 -9.16 -2.81
C VAL A 12 -5.80 -10.14 -1.65
N HIS A 13 -4.63 -10.74 -1.51
CA HIS A 13 -4.27 -11.57 -0.36
C HIS A 13 -3.34 -10.78 0.54
N LEU A 14 -3.77 -10.55 1.77
CA LEU A 14 -3.00 -9.87 2.79
C LEU A 14 -2.48 -10.90 3.78
N GLU A 15 -1.15 -10.99 3.93
CA GLU A 15 -0.55 -11.87 4.95
C GLU A 15 -0.93 -11.41 6.37
N SER A 16 -1.06 -12.38 7.29
CA SER A 16 -1.47 -12.13 8.68
C SER A 16 -0.55 -11.15 9.39
N ASP A 17 0.75 -11.23 9.10
CA ASP A 17 1.76 -10.40 9.74
C ASP A 17 1.64 -8.94 9.28
N ALA A 18 1.45 -8.73 7.97
CA ALA A 18 1.16 -7.42 7.40
C ALA A 18 -0.17 -6.85 7.95
N PHE A 19 -1.21 -7.69 8.05
CA PHE A 19 -2.49 -7.30 8.65
C PHE A 19 -2.33 -6.85 10.10
N LEU A 20 -1.59 -7.61 10.91
CA LEU A 20 -1.37 -7.29 12.33
C LEU A 20 -0.65 -5.95 12.49
N VAL A 21 0.34 -5.65 11.63
CA VAL A 21 1.02 -4.35 11.63
C VAL A 21 0.05 -3.22 11.27
N CYS A 22 -0.76 -3.38 10.22
CA CYS A 22 -1.80 -2.41 9.85
C CYS A 22 -2.79 -2.16 10.98
N LEU A 23 -3.28 -3.23 11.61
CA LEU A 23 -4.26 -3.14 12.69
C LEU A 23 -3.69 -2.42 13.91
N ASN A 24 -2.49 -2.79 14.36
CA ASN A 24 -1.82 -2.12 15.47
C ASN A 24 -1.56 -0.64 15.17
N HIS A 25 -1.18 -0.31 13.92
CA HIS A 25 -1.01 1.07 13.51
C HIS A 25 -2.33 1.85 13.51
N ALA A 26 -3.41 1.27 12.96
CA ALA A 26 -4.73 1.89 12.94
C ALA A 26 -5.27 2.14 14.36
N LEU A 27 -4.94 1.27 15.32
CA LEU A 27 -5.32 1.40 16.73
C LEU A 27 -4.35 2.26 17.56
N SER A 28 -3.27 2.77 16.96
CA SER A 28 -2.27 3.56 17.69
C SER A 28 -2.77 4.96 18.10
N THR A 29 -3.81 5.46 17.42
CA THR A 29 -4.44 6.74 17.71
C THR A 29 -5.88 6.74 17.23
N GLU A 30 -6.75 7.39 18.01
CA GLU A 30 -8.15 7.68 17.64
C GLU A 30 -8.35 9.14 17.22
N LYS A 31 -7.31 9.98 17.35
CA LYS A 31 -7.38 11.43 17.15
C LYS A 31 -7.15 11.88 15.71
N GLU A 32 -6.46 11.05 14.93
CA GLU A 32 -6.11 11.35 13.54
C GLU A 32 -6.03 10.07 12.71
N GLU A 33 -6.20 10.22 11.40
CA GLU A 33 -5.99 9.13 10.45
C GLU A 33 -4.50 8.81 10.34
N VAL A 34 -4.17 7.53 10.32
CA VAL A 34 -2.82 7.04 10.01
C VAL A 34 -2.76 6.49 8.60
N MET A 35 -1.56 6.42 7.99
CA MET A 35 -1.41 5.91 6.63
C MET A 35 -0.13 5.09 6.44
N GLY A 36 -0.12 4.21 5.45
CA GLY A 36 1.05 3.42 5.08
C GLY A 36 0.99 2.87 3.65
N LEU A 37 2.10 2.28 3.23
CA LEU A 37 2.25 1.64 1.92
C LEU A 37 2.26 0.11 2.08
N CYS A 38 1.69 -0.58 1.10
CA CYS A 38 1.67 -2.04 1.03
C CYS A 38 2.75 -2.54 0.07
N ILE A 39 3.60 -3.44 0.56
CA ILE A 39 4.72 -4.01 -0.19
C ILE A 39 4.44 -5.47 -0.50
N GLY A 40 4.60 -5.83 -1.77
CA GLY A 40 4.14 -7.12 -2.25
C GLY A 40 4.52 -7.38 -3.69
N GLU A 41 3.86 -8.39 -4.26
CA GLU A 41 3.97 -8.77 -5.66
C GLU A 41 2.58 -8.93 -6.29
N VAL A 42 2.54 -8.88 -7.62
CA VAL A 42 1.32 -9.14 -8.39
C VAL A 42 1.61 -10.33 -9.29
N ASP A 43 0.79 -11.37 -9.17
CA ASP A 43 0.97 -12.58 -9.97
C ASP A 43 0.41 -12.45 -11.39
N ALA A 44 0.69 -13.46 -12.22
CA ALA A 44 0.24 -13.50 -13.61
C ALA A 44 -1.30 -13.52 -13.77
N VAL A 45 -2.04 -13.89 -12.72
CA VAL A 45 -3.51 -13.96 -12.67
C VAL A 45 -4.10 -12.69 -12.06
N ARG A 46 -3.29 -11.65 -11.84
CA ARG A 46 -3.71 -10.34 -11.28
C ARG A 46 -4.22 -10.45 -9.84
N ILE A 47 -3.65 -11.36 -9.05
CA ILE A 47 -3.82 -11.38 -7.61
C ILE A 47 -2.65 -10.61 -6.98
N VAL A 48 -2.97 -9.66 -6.12
CA VAL A 48 -1.98 -8.90 -5.34
C VAL A 48 -1.71 -9.66 -4.05
N HIS A 49 -0.44 -10.01 -3.79
CA HIS A 49 0.00 -10.64 -2.55
C HIS A 49 0.78 -9.60 -1.73
N ILE A 50 0.23 -9.18 -0.61
CA ILE A 50 0.83 -8.20 0.30
C ILE A 50 1.54 -8.95 1.42
N HIS A 51 2.88 -8.87 1.44
CA HIS A 51 3.72 -9.56 2.42
C HIS A 51 4.11 -8.65 3.59
N SER A 52 4.24 -7.35 3.36
CA SER A 52 4.64 -6.40 4.40
C SER A 52 4.08 -5.00 4.14
N VAL A 53 4.21 -4.12 5.13
CA VAL A 53 3.75 -2.74 5.03
C VAL A 53 4.76 -1.77 5.61
N ILE A 54 4.80 -0.57 5.05
CA ILE A 54 5.60 0.55 5.53
C ILE A 54 4.67 1.54 6.20
N ILE A 55 4.88 1.79 7.50
CA ILE A 55 4.18 2.84 8.23
C ILE A 55 4.75 4.19 7.80
N LEU A 56 3.90 5.06 7.26
CA LEU A 56 4.29 6.43 6.94
C LEU A 56 4.02 7.31 8.16
N ARG A 57 5.08 7.90 8.70
CA ARG A 57 4.95 8.93 9.73
C ARG A 57 4.62 10.26 9.05
N ARG A 58 3.51 10.89 9.44
CA ARG A 58 3.19 12.25 9.01
C ARG A 58 4.25 13.19 9.59
N SER A 59 5.11 13.70 8.72
CA SER A 59 6.15 14.74 8.93
C SER A 59 7.44 14.32 9.64
N ASP A 60 8.48 14.04 8.84
CA ASP A 60 9.84 14.56 9.05
C ASP A 60 10.62 14.52 7.72
N LYS A 61 10.56 15.62 6.95
CA LYS A 61 11.31 15.80 5.69
C LYS A 61 12.78 16.16 5.97
N ARG A 62 13.54 15.28 6.62
CA ARG A 62 15.00 15.46 6.71
C ARG A 62 15.65 14.92 5.44
N LYS A 63 16.40 15.78 4.76
CA LYS A 63 16.78 15.64 3.34
C LYS A 63 18.00 14.74 3.06
N ASP A 64 18.62 14.12 4.06
CA ASP A 64 19.94 13.49 3.92
C ASP A 64 20.06 12.14 4.64
N ARG A 65 19.19 11.19 4.33
CA ARG A 65 19.43 9.81 4.74
C ARG A 65 19.20 8.89 3.54
N VAL A 66 20.29 8.30 3.06
CA VAL A 66 20.27 7.19 2.10
C VAL A 66 19.78 5.97 2.89
N GLU A 67 18.47 5.89 3.11
CA GLU A 67 17.84 4.68 3.67
C GLU A 67 17.63 3.72 2.51
N ILE A 68 18.12 2.48 2.66
CA ILE A 68 17.80 1.39 1.75
C ILE A 68 16.27 1.27 1.73
N SER A 69 15.65 1.38 0.56
CA SER A 69 14.20 1.27 0.47
C SER A 69 13.79 -0.13 0.98
N PRO A 70 12.75 -0.25 1.83
CA PRO A 70 12.34 -1.55 2.36
C PRO A 70 12.04 -2.56 1.24
N GLU A 71 11.54 -2.07 0.10
CA GLU A 71 11.32 -2.84 -1.13
C GLU A 71 12.59 -3.54 -1.63
N GLN A 72 13.71 -2.82 -1.75
CA GLN A 72 14.99 -3.38 -2.19
C GLN A 72 15.50 -4.44 -1.20
N LEU A 73 15.40 -4.17 0.10
CA LEU A 73 15.82 -5.12 1.13
C LEU A 73 14.97 -6.40 1.10
N LEU A 74 13.66 -6.27 0.98
CA LEU A 74 12.74 -7.41 0.90
C LEU A 74 12.94 -8.22 -0.39
N ALA A 75 13.18 -7.55 -1.52
CA ALA A 75 13.47 -8.22 -2.78
C ALA A 75 14.77 -9.04 -2.70
N GLU A 76 15.83 -8.49 -2.11
CA GLU A 76 17.11 -9.19 -1.92
C GLU A 76 17.00 -10.39 -0.98
N LEU A 77 16.26 -10.25 0.13
CA LEU A 77 16.11 -11.31 1.13
C LEU A 77 15.22 -12.47 0.66
N THR A 78 14.19 -12.17 -0.14
CA THR A 78 13.19 -13.18 -0.55
C THR A 78 13.44 -13.72 -1.96
N GLY A 79 14.26 -13.05 -2.77
CA GLY A 79 14.43 -13.34 -4.19
C GLY A 79 13.17 -13.09 -5.03
N ARG A 80 12.18 -12.37 -4.47
CA ARG A 80 10.91 -12.04 -5.12
C ARG A 80 10.90 -10.60 -5.64
N PRO A 81 10.15 -10.29 -6.71
CA PRO A 81 10.04 -8.94 -7.24
C PRO A 81 9.14 -8.05 -6.36
N MET A 82 9.60 -7.77 -5.15
CA MET A 82 8.90 -6.97 -4.16
C MET A 82 8.83 -5.50 -4.61
N ARG A 83 7.63 -4.91 -4.59
CA ARG A 83 7.38 -3.51 -4.96
C ARG A 83 6.23 -2.92 -4.14
N VAL A 84 6.04 -1.60 -4.21
CA VAL A 84 4.77 -0.99 -3.75
C VAL A 84 3.63 -1.50 -4.63
N VAL A 85 2.60 -2.07 -4.00
CA VAL A 85 1.41 -2.62 -4.67
C VAL A 85 0.09 -2.01 -4.16
N GLY A 86 0.16 -1.12 -3.17
CA GLY A 86 -1.02 -0.45 -2.63
C GLY A 86 -0.69 0.47 -1.45
N TRP A 87 -1.74 0.97 -0.82
CA TRP A 87 -1.66 1.84 0.36
C TRP A 87 -2.86 1.57 1.27
N TYR A 88 -2.75 1.98 2.53
CA TYR A 88 -3.85 1.91 3.50
C TYR A 88 -3.89 3.18 4.35
N HIS A 89 -5.07 3.49 4.89
CA HIS A 89 -5.24 4.49 5.95
C HIS A 89 -6.36 4.08 6.92
N SER A 90 -6.41 4.73 8.10
CA SER A 90 -7.45 4.47 9.11
C SER A 90 -8.58 5.49 9.07
N HIS A 91 -9.76 5.10 9.57
CA HIS A 91 -10.97 5.91 9.67
C HIS A 91 -11.48 5.92 11.12
N PRO A 92 -10.85 6.67 12.05
CA PRO A 92 -11.30 6.71 13.44
C PRO A 92 -12.69 7.36 13.55
N HIS A 93 -13.60 6.71 14.27
CA HIS A 93 -14.97 7.18 14.53
C HIS A 93 -15.83 7.52 13.31
N ILE A 94 -15.49 7.01 12.12
CA ILE A 94 -16.29 7.14 10.89
C ILE A 94 -16.48 5.78 10.22
N THR A 95 -17.25 5.72 9.14
CA THR A 95 -17.51 4.46 8.43
C THR A 95 -16.30 4.01 7.61
N VAL A 96 -16.24 2.72 7.28
CA VAL A 96 -15.18 2.13 6.43
C VAL A 96 -15.25 2.52 4.95
N TRP A 97 -16.33 3.15 4.52
CA TRP A 97 -16.52 3.52 3.12
C TRP A 97 -15.54 4.63 2.71
N PRO A 98 -14.88 4.51 1.54
CA PRO A 98 -13.98 5.54 1.05
C PRO A 98 -14.75 6.83 0.78
N SER A 99 -14.17 7.95 1.20
CA SER A 99 -14.69 9.27 0.86
C SER A 99 -14.46 9.60 -0.62
N HIS A 100 -15.08 10.67 -1.11
CA HIS A 100 -14.81 11.16 -2.47
C HIS A 100 -13.34 11.56 -2.69
N VAL A 101 -12.64 11.99 -1.63
CA VAL A 101 -11.21 12.32 -1.69
C VAL A 101 -10.38 11.05 -1.82
N ASP A 102 -10.74 9.99 -1.11
CA ASP A 102 -10.06 8.69 -1.17
C ASP A 102 -10.20 8.08 -2.56
N VAL A 103 -11.41 8.04 -3.11
CA VAL A 103 -11.67 7.53 -4.47
C VAL A 103 -10.88 8.30 -5.52
N ARG A 104 -10.81 9.64 -5.39
CA ARG A 104 -10.03 10.48 -6.32
C ARG A 104 -8.54 10.23 -6.20
N THR A 105 -8.04 10.09 -4.98
CA THR A 105 -6.63 9.79 -4.70
C THR A 105 -6.26 8.42 -5.24
N GLN A 106 -7.11 7.40 -5.04
CA GLN A 106 -6.95 6.08 -5.60
C GLN A 106 -6.91 6.11 -7.13
N ALA A 107 -7.84 6.82 -7.77
CA ALA A 107 -7.86 6.96 -9.23
C ALA A 107 -6.57 7.62 -9.76
N MET A 108 -6.03 8.61 -9.05
CA MET A 108 -4.75 9.23 -9.39
C MET A 108 -3.58 8.24 -9.30
N TYR A 109 -3.52 7.41 -8.26
CA TYR A 109 -2.48 6.37 -8.17
C TYR A 109 -2.60 5.32 -9.28
N GLN A 110 -3.82 4.93 -9.67
CA GLN A 110 -4.04 4.01 -10.79
C GLN A 110 -3.63 4.59 -12.15
N MET A 111 -3.56 5.91 -12.29
CA MET A 111 -2.97 6.53 -13.49
C MET A 111 -1.45 6.42 -13.52
N MET A 112 -0.80 6.31 -12.35
CA MET A 112 0.67 6.17 -12.24
C MET A 112 1.11 4.71 -12.40
N ASP A 113 0.37 3.77 -11.81
CA ASP A 113 0.61 2.34 -11.90
C ASP A 113 -0.73 1.60 -12.05
N GLN A 114 -0.89 0.88 -13.17
CA GLN A 114 -2.12 0.13 -13.47
C GLN A 114 -2.08 -1.31 -12.93
N GLY A 115 -0.99 -1.73 -12.27
CA GLY A 115 -0.78 -3.10 -11.83
C GLY A 115 0.12 -3.88 -12.77
#